data_AF-I1W176-F1
#
_entry.id   AF-I1W176-F1
#
_cell.length_a   1.000
_cell.length_b   1.000
_cell.length_c   1.000
_cell.angle_alpha   90.00
_cell.angle_beta   90.00
_cell.angle_gamma   90.00
#
_symmetry.space_group_name_H-M   'P 1'
#
loop_
_entity.id
_entity.type
_entity.pdbx_description
1 polymer ?
#
loop_
_entity_poly.entity_id
_entity_poly.type
_entity_poly.pdbx_seq_one_letter_code
_entity_poly.pdbx_strand_id
1 'polypeptide(L)'
;FTGDFHAITAAHNLLAAAIDNRLHFRDLYLNLDPTKVAWKRVLDVNDRALRHIVVGLGGSSQGVPRESGFDITAASEVVAILCLASSPADLRSRLDRILVGYSPKGEPVLASEIGVTGSLAAILNEALLPNLVQTTDSTPAFVHGGPFANIAHGCNSVLATRMALAMSDYAVTEAGFAFDLGGEKFFDLKCRSAGLNPAAIVLVATIRALKMHGGVELSRTKEPDPGAVERGLENLAAHLDSAAHFNKPTVVAINRFTSDTLDEFKIVHDYCASRGIPCATADVFSAGAQGAIDLAEKV
;
A
#
# COMPACT_ATOMS: atom_id res chain seq x y z
N PHE A 1 11.09 13.47 2.15
CA PHE A 1 10.00 14.20 1.46
C PHE A 1 9.48 15.27 2.41
N THR A 2 8.23 15.22 2.87
CA THR A 2 7.63 16.22 3.79
C THR A 2 7.73 15.87 5.27
N GLY A 3 8.17 14.65 5.60
CA GLY A 3 8.38 14.21 6.99
C GLY A 3 7.36 13.20 7.49
N ASP A 4 6.37 12.81 6.67
CA ASP A 4 5.28 11.90 7.05
C ASP A 4 5.80 10.60 7.70
N PHE A 5 6.77 9.93 7.06
CA PHE A 5 7.32 8.68 7.59
C PHE A 5 8.14 8.89 8.87
N HIS A 6 8.73 10.07 9.07
CA HIS A 6 9.37 10.41 10.35
C HIS A 6 8.33 10.58 11.46
N ALA A 7 7.20 11.24 11.17
CA ALA A 7 6.09 11.38 12.11
C ALA A 7 5.47 10.02 12.45
N ILE A 8 5.26 9.15 11.47
CA ILE A 8 4.78 7.77 11.67
C ILE A 8 5.76 6.97 12.53
N THR A 9 7.06 7.05 12.24
CA THR A 9 8.11 6.38 13.02
C THR A 9 8.09 6.86 14.47
N ALA A 10 7.98 8.18 14.69
CA ALA A 10 7.92 8.79 16.01
C ALA A 10 6.64 8.36 16.77
N ALA A 11 5.47 8.38 16.13
CA ALA A 11 4.22 7.97 16.75
C ALA A 11 4.20 6.48 17.12
N HIS A 12 4.67 5.61 16.22
CA HIS A 12 4.79 4.17 16.48
C HIS A 12 5.73 3.89 17.66
N ASN A 13 6.92 4.51 17.66
CA ASN A 13 7.91 4.29 18.69
C ASN A 13 7.54 4.97 20.02
N LEU A 14 6.72 6.03 20.02
CA LEU A 14 6.13 6.58 21.23
C LEU A 14 5.22 5.55 21.92
N LEU A 15 4.38 4.84 21.17
CA LEU A 15 3.57 3.76 21.74
C LEU A 15 4.44 2.65 22.32
N ALA A 16 5.46 2.20 21.59
CA ALA A 16 6.42 1.21 22.09
C ALA A 16 7.13 1.66 23.37
N ALA A 17 7.57 2.92 23.44
CA ALA A 17 8.19 3.50 24.63
C ALA A 17 7.22 3.58 25.81
N ALA A 18 5.97 4.00 25.57
CA ALA A 18 4.94 4.09 26.60
C ALA A 18 4.57 2.72 27.19
N ILE A 19 4.53 1.68 26.34
CA ILE A 19 4.33 0.29 26.77
C ILE A 19 5.42 -0.12 27.76
N ASP A 20 6.70 0.00 27.36
CA ASP A 20 7.82 -0.42 28.21
C ASP A 20 7.94 0.45 29.47
N ASN A 21 7.57 1.72 29.40
CA ASN A 21 7.51 2.62 30.55
C ASN A 21 6.48 2.15 31.59
N ARG A 22 5.27 1.78 31.17
CA ARG A 22 4.23 1.30 32.09
C ARG A 22 4.55 -0.08 32.67
N LEU A 23 5.21 -0.95 31.88
CA LEU A 23 5.75 -2.21 32.38
C LEU A 23 6.84 -1.98 33.45
N HIS A 24 7.75 -1.03 33.23
CA HIS A 24 8.80 -0.68 34.17
C HIS A 24 8.26 -0.18 35.52
N PHE A 25 7.31 0.77 35.49
CA PHE A 25 6.72 1.32 36.70
C PHE A 25 5.67 0.41 37.35
N ARG A 26 5.47 -0.81 36.82
CA ARG A 26 4.53 -1.81 37.34
C ARG A 26 3.15 -1.22 37.60
N ASP A 27 2.64 -0.52 36.59
CA ASP A 27 1.34 0.10 36.68
C ASP A 27 0.29 -0.97 36.99
N LEU A 28 -0.31 -0.90 38.18
CA LEU A 28 -1.29 -1.88 38.68
C LEU A 28 -2.54 -1.95 37.80
N TYR A 29 -2.78 -0.93 36.97
CA TYR A 29 -3.91 -0.87 36.06
C TYR A 29 -3.57 -1.36 34.65
N LEU A 30 -2.30 -1.62 34.32
CA LEU A 30 -1.90 -2.19 33.03
C LEU A 30 -1.87 -3.72 33.11
N ASN A 31 -2.87 -4.36 32.52
CA ASN A 31 -2.98 -5.81 32.47
C ASN A 31 -2.24 -6.41 31.25
N LEU A 32 -0.94 -6.12 31.07
CA LEU A 32 -0.14 -6.57 29.93
C LEU A 32 0.96 -7.55 30.35
N ASP A 33 1.04 -8.69 29.69
CA ASP A 33 2.12 -9.67 29.87
C ASP A 33 3.35 -9.27 29.03
N PRO A 34 4.54 -9.04 29.64
CA PRO A 34 5.76 -8.67 28.92
C PRO A 34 6.18 -9.67 27.83
N THR A 35 5.79 -10.95 27.97
CA THR A 35 6.09 -12.01 27.00
C THR A 35 5.09 -12.08 25.85
N LYS A 36 3.97 -11.36 25.95
CA LYS A 36 2.89 -11.35 24.95
C LYS A 36 2.65 -9.96 24.35
N VAL A 37 3.66 -9.09 24.37
CA VAL A 37 3.64 -7.82 23.65
C VAL A 37 3.75 -8.09 22.15
N ALA A 38 2.70 -7.78 21.40
CA ALA A 38 2.68 -7.93 19.94
C ALA A 38 3.29 -6.70 19.24
N TRP A 39 3.21 -5.53 19.88
CA TRP A 39 3.72 -4.27 19.34
C TRP A 39 5.25 -4.22 19.35
N LYS A 40 5.83 -4.21 18.16
CA LYS A 40 7.28 -4.05 17.93
C LYS A 40 7.67 -2.56 17.91
N ARG A 41 8.88 -2.28 17.42
CA ARG A 41 9.35 -0.94 17.07
C ARG A 41 9.47 -0.82 15.55
N VAL A 42 9.69 0.38 15.04
CA VAL A 42 9.95 0.58 13.60
C VAL A 42 11.08 1.54 13.33
N LEU A 43 11.73 1.34 12.17
CA LEU A 43 12.76 2.21 11.63
C LEU A 43 12.71 2.15 10.10
N ASP A 44 12.80 3.31 9.44
CA ASP A 44 12.79 3.39 7.98
C ASP A 44 14.20 3.18 7.38
N VAL A 45 14.80 2.03 7.72
CA VAL A 45 16.14 1.61 7.28
C VAL A 45 16.12 0.10 7.06
N ASN A 46 16.80 -0.37 6.00
CA ASN A 46 16.95 -1.80 5.72
C ASN A 46 17.98 -2.46 6.67
N ASP A 47 17.63 -2.58 7.95
CA ASP A 47 18.50 -3.16 8.97
C ASP A 47 18.03 -4.56 9.39
N ARG A 48 18.73 -5.58 8.89
CA ARG A 48 18.42 -6.98 9.23
C ARG A 48 18.76 -7.34 10.69
N ALA A 49 19.67 -6.61 11.33
CA ALA A 49 20.16 -6.95 12.66
C ALA A 49 19.11 -6.69 13.75
N LEU A 50 18.14 -5.82 13.47
CA LEU A 50 17.09 -5.43 14.43
C LEU A 50 15.84 -6.32 14.38
N ARG A 51 15.80 -7.36 13.52
CA ARG A 51 14.63 -8.24 13.38
C ARG A 51 14.25 -8.96 14.68
N HIS A 52 15.25 -9.37 15.45
CA HIS A 52 15.09 -10.06 16.73
C HIS A 52 16.09 -9.49 17.73
N ILE A 53 15.58 -8.86 18.78
CA ILE A 53 16.39 -8.22 19.82
C ILE A 53 15.82 -8.53 21.20
N VAL A 54 16.65 -8.34 22.23
CA VAL A 54 16.21 -8.26 23.62
C VAL A 54 16.35 -6.81 24.08
N VAL A 55 15.28 -6.24 24.61
CA VAL A 55 15.24 -4.87 25.16
C VAL A 55 15.19 -4.90 26.67
N GLY A 56 15.40 -3.75 27.34
CA GLY A 56 15.26 -3.62 28.79
C GLY A 56 16.38 -4.27 29.61
N LEU A 57 17.55 -4.51 29.00
CA LEU A 57 18.74 -5.00 29.68
C LEU A 57 19.46 -3.87 30.44
N GLY A 58 20.33 -4.23 31.40
CA GLY A 58 21.16 -3.27 32.14
C GLY A 58 20.76 -3.03 33.61
N GLY A 59 19.83 -3.83 34.15
CA GLY A 59 19.46 -3.80 35.57
C GLY A 59 18.12 -3.14 35.83
N SER A 60 17.74 -3.02 37.12
CA SER A 60 16.38 -2.64 37.54
C SER A 60 15.94 -1.24 37.11
N SER A 61 16.87 -0.33 36.80
CA SER A 61 16.58 1.02 36.32
C SER A 61 16.37 1.11 34.81
N GLN A 62 16.59 0.03 34.05
CA GLN A 62 16.59 0.04 32.58
C GLN A 62 15.36 -0.62 31.95
N GLY A 63 14.39 -1.04 32.76
CA GLY A 63 13.12 -1.63 32.28
C GLY A 63 12.97 -3.11 32.61
N VAL A 64 12.04 -3.77 31.91
CA VAL A 64 11.77 -5.21 32.02
C VAL A 64 12.35 -5.91 30.80
N PRO A 65 13.29 -6.87 30.97
CA PRO A 65 13.81 -7.63 29.85
C PRO A 65 12.72 -8.39 29.09
N ARG A 66 12.66 -8.23 27.77
CA ARG A 66 11.75 -8.99 26.89
C ARG A 66 12.26 -9.07 25.46
N GLU A 67 11.77 -10.05 24.72
CA GLU A 67 11.98 -10.13 23.28
C GLU A 67 11.18 -9.05 22.54
N SER A 68 11.77 -8.54 21.46
CA SER A 68 11.18 -7.52 20.58
C SER A 68 11.82 -7.61 19.20
N GLY A 69 11.40 -6.75 18.28
CA GLY A 69 12.07 -6.53 17.00
C GLY A 69 11.77 -5.14 16.45
N PHE A 70 12.34 -4.87 15.29
CA PHE A 70 11.98 -3.75 14.43
C PHE A 70 11.43 -4.25 13.10
N ASP A 71 10.35 -3.62 12.65
CA ASP A 71 9.89 -3.70 11.27
C ASP A 71 10.26 -2.39 10.53
N ILE A 72 10.22 -2.40 9.19
CA ILE A 72 10.37 -1.15 8.42
C ILE A 72 9.15 -0.25 8.64
N THR A 73 9.31 1.07 8.68
CA THR A 73 8.20 1.99 9.00
C THR A 73 6.96 1.79 8.11
N ALA A 74 7.12 1.49 6.82
CA ALA A 74 6.01 1.19 5.90
C ALA A 74 5.15 -0.02 6.30
N ALA A 75 5.67 -0.91 7.16
CA ALA A 75 4.96 -2.07 7.70
C ALA A 75 4.15 -1.75 8.97
N SER A 76 4.30 -0.55 9.54
CA SER A 76 3.58 -0.12 10.73
C SER A 76 2.07 -0.06 10.49
N GLU A 77 1.28 -0.57 11.43
CA GLU A 77 -0.17 -0.39 11.45
C GLU A 77 -0.56 1.11 11.47
N VAL A 78 0.29 1.98 12.01
CA VAL A 78 0.09 3.44 11.99
C VAL A 78 0.03 3.98 10.56
N VAL A 79 0.83 3.44 9.62
CA VAL A 79 0.74 3.83 8.19
C VAL A 79 -0.60 3.42 7.62
N ALA A 80 -1.04 2.18 7.88
CA ALA A 80 -2.32 1.67 7.39
C ALA A 80 -3.49 2.49 7.95
N ILE A 81 -3.45 2.84 9.23
CA ILE A 81 -4.44 3.70 9.90
C ILE A 81 -4.46 5.08 9.27
N LEU A 82 -3.31 5.73 9.08
CA LEU A 82 -3.20 7.03 8.42
C LEU A 82 -3.78 7.00 7.01
N CYS A 83 -3.51 5.93 6.26
CA CYS A 83 -4.00 5.78 4.90
C CYS A 83 -5.52 5.54 4.82
N LEU A 84 -6.15 4.96 5.86
CA LEU A 84 -7.60 4.71 5.89
C LEU A 84 -8.39 5.76 6.65
N ALA A 85 -7.72 6.66 7.38
CA ALA A 85 -8.39 7.69 8.16
C ALA A 85 -9.08 8.73 7.24
N SER A 86 -10.29 9.12 7.61
CA SER A 86 -11.07 10.13 6.87
C SER A 86 -11.09 11.51 7.53
N SER A 87 -10.53 11.64 8.74
CA SER A 87 -10.45 12.88 9.51
C SER A 87 -9.50 12.70 10.71
N PRO A 88 -9.07 13.78 11.38
CA PRO A 88 -8.30 13.68 12.63
C PRO A 88 -9.03 12.87 13.72
N ALA A 89 -10.36 12.98 13.81
CA ALA A 89 -11.17 12.23 14.78
C ALA A 89 -11.20 10.73 14.44
N ASP A 90 -11.35 10.38 13.16
CA ASP A 90 -11.29 8.98 12.70
C ASP A 90 -9.89 8.38 12.89
N LEU A 91 -8.82 9.16 12.60
CA LEU A 91 -7.45 8.78 12.90
C LEU A 91 -7.30 8.39 14.37
N ARG A 92 -7.77 9.25 15.30
CA ARG A 92 -7.68 8.95 16.73
C ARG A 92 -8.45 7.69 17.13
N SER A 93 -9.69 7.55 16.66
CA SER A 93 -10.53 6.37 16.94
C SER A 93 -9.92 5.06 16.44
N ARG A 94 -9.17 5.10 15.33
CA ARG A 94 -8.41 3.95 14.82
C ARG A 94 -7.19 3.66 15.68
N LEU A 95 -6.42 4.68 16.07
CA LEU A 95 -5.27 4.54 16.97
C LEU A 95 -5.68 3.94 18.31
N ASP A 96 -6.84 4.32 18.86
CA ASP A 96 -7.38 3.77 20.12
C ASP A 96 -7.60 2.25 20.08
N ARG A 97 -7.88 1.70 18.89
CA ARG A 97 -8.20 0.27 18.68
C ARG A 97 -7.00 -0.60 18.32
N ILE A 98 -5.79 -0.03 18.24
CA ILE A 98 -4.57 -0.81 17.98
C ILE A 98 -4.41 -1.87 19.07
N LEU A 99 -4.20 -3.12 18.67
CA LEU A 99 -3.84 -4.19 19.58
C LEU A 99 -2.36 -4.09 19.96
N VAL A 100 -2.08 -3.93 21.24
CA VAL A 100 -0.72 -3.83 21.78
C VAL A 100 -0.15 -5.21 22.13
N GLY A 101 -0.99 -6.09 22.66
CA GLY A 101 -0.60 -7.40 23.15
C GLY A 101 -1.70 -8.03 23.98
N TYR A 102 -1.32 -8.95 24.87
CA TYR A 102 -2.28 -9.71 25.67
C TYR A 102 -1.94 -9.71 27.15
N SER A 103 -2.97 -9.84 27.98
CA SER A 103 -2.82 -10.06 29.41
C SER A 103 -2.28 -11.45 29.75
N PRO A 104 -1.88 -11.70 31.01
CA PRO A 104 -1.53 -13.06 31.45
C PRO A 104 -2.68 -14.06 31.21
N LYS A 105 -3.93 -13.60 31.30
CA LYS A 105 -5.15 -14.39 31.04
C LYS A 105 -5.51 -14.51 29.54
N GLY A 106 -4.79 -13.82 28.65
CA GLY A 106 -5.02 -13.86 27.21
C GLY A 106 -6.05 -12.85 26.70
N GLU A 107 -6.44 -11.87 27.50
CA GLU A 107 -7.34 -10.79 27.07
C GLU A 107 -6.57 -9.77 26.23
N PRO A 108 -7.14 -9.22 25.15
CA PRO A 108 -6.48 -8.22 24.33
C PRO A 108 -6.30 -6.91 25.11
N VAL A 109 -5.13 -6.30 24.96
CA VAL A 109 -4.82 -4.96 25.50
C VAL A 109 -4.69 -4.00 24.34
N LEU A 110 -5.47 -2.93 24.35
CA LEU A 110 -5.52 -1.93 23.28
C LEU A 110 -4.67 -0.69 23.60
N ALA A 111 -4.29 0.07 22.57
CA ALA A 111 -3.52 1.30 22.73
C ALA A 111 -4.26 2.38 23.53
N SER A 112 -5.59 2.40 23.52
CA SER A 112 -6.39 3.26 24.40
C SER A 112 -6.10 3.04 25.88
N GLU A 113 -5.79 1.81 26.29
CA GLU A 113 -5.47 1.45 27.68
C GLU A 113 -4.06 1.92 28.08
N ILE A 114 -3.16 2.10 27.10
CA ILE A 114 -1.82 2.68 27.33
C ILE A 114 -1.93 4.20 27.59
N GLY A 115 -2.94 4.87 27.05
CA GLY A 115 -3.28 6.26 27.39
C GLY A 115 -2.49 7.34 26.64
N VAL A 116 -1.81 6.99 25.54
CA VAL A 116 -0.97 7.93 24.77
C VAL A 116 -1.49 8.25 23.37
N THR A 117 -2.63 7.69 22.96
CA THR A 117 -3.15 7.80 21.58
C THR A 117 -3.44 9.24 21.13
N GLY A 118 -3.58 10.18 22.08
CA GLY A 118 -3.68 11.62 21.77
C GLY A 118 -2.36 12.25 21.37
N SER A 119 -1.29 11.83 22.04
CA SER A 119 0.07 12.21 21.66
C SER A 119 0.45 11.62 20.31
N LEU A 120 0.01 10.39 20.02
CA LEU A 120 0.19 9.79 18.68
C LEU A 120 -0.53 10.64 17.61
N ALA A 121 -1.79 10.98 17.83
CA ALA A 121 -2.56 11.82 16.89
C ALA A 121 -1.93 13.22 16.72
N ALA A 122 -1.40 13.81 17.80
CA ALA A 122 -0.72 15.11 17.74
C ALA A 122 0.57 15.04 16.90
N ILE A 123 1.38 13.99 17.03
CA ILE A 123 2.57 13.76 16.19
C ILE A 123 2.17 13.63 14.72
N LEU A 124 1.05 12.97 14.43
CA LEU A 124 0.57 12.70 13.08
C LEU A 124 -0.25 13.85 12.47
N ASN A 125 -0.45 14.96 13.18
CA ASN A 125 -1.38 16.01 12.75
C ASN A 125 -1.03 16.59 11.36
N GLU A 126 0.23 16.98 11.16
CA GLU A 126 0.70 17.49 9.86
C GLU A 126 0.84 16.36 8.83
N ALA A 127 1.30 15.19 9.27
CA ALA A 127 1.48 14.02 8.40
C ALA A 127 0.16 13.44 7.87
N LEU A 128 -0.99 13.91 8.36
CA LEU A 128 -2.31 13.54 7.85
C LEU A 128 -2.69 14.35 6.58
N LEU A 129 -1.99 15.46 6.30
CA LEU A 129 -2.28 16.36 5.20
C LEU A 129 -1.66 15.84 3.89
N PRO A 130 -2.44 15.65 2.81
CA PRO A 130 -1.90 15.21 1.51
C PRO A 130 -0.85 16.18 0.94
N ASN A 131 0.26 15.63 0.45
CA ASN A 131 1.34 16.43 -0.15
C ASN A 131 1.12 16.64 -1.64
N LEU A 132 1.01 17.90 -2.06
CA LEU A 132 0.87 18.29 -3.46
C LEU A 132 2.25 18.42 -4.14
N VAL A 133 2.40 17.77 -5.28
CA VAL A 133 3.53 17.89 -6.21
C VAL A 133 2.99 17.96 -7.65
N GLN A 134 3.87 17.88 -8.65
CA GLN A 134 3.48 17.85 -10.05
C GLN A 134 4.23 16.76 -10.82
N THR A 135 3.62 16.27 -11.90
CA THR A 135 4.26 15.40 -12.89
C THR A 135 5.24 16.21 -13.77
N THR A 136 6.00 15.53 -14.64
CA THR A 136 6.87 16.17 -15.63
C THR A 136 6.12 17.12 -16.57
N ASP A 137 4.85 16.85 -16.83
CA ASP A 137 3.95 17.67 -17.66
C ASP A 137 3.08 18.62 -16.81
N SER A 138 3.53 18.95 -15.59
CA SER A 138 2.88 19.88 -14.66
C SER A 138 1.44 19.52 -14.25
N THR A 139 1.05 18.24 -14.37
CA THR A 139 -0.22 17.76 -13.83
C THR A 139 -0.12 17.67 -12.30
N PRO A 140 -1.09 18.22 -11.54
CA PRO A 140 -1.12 18.08 -10.08
C PRO A 140 -1.14 16.61 -9.64
N ALA A 141 -0.31 16.25 -8.66
CA ALA A 141 -0.26 14.90 -8.12
C ALA A 141 -0.15 14.93 -6.59
N PHE A 142 -0.92 14.08 -5.92
CA PHE A 142 -0.78 13.87 -4.48
C PHE A 142 0.07 12.63 -4.19
N VAL A 143 1.10 12.80 -3.35
CA VAL A 143 1.93 11.69 -2.85
C VAL A 143 1.74 11.61 -1.34
N HIS A 144 0.92 10.66 -0.86
CA HIS A 144 0.55 10.60 0.55
C HIS A 144 0.17 9.18 1.01
N GLY A 145 0.83 8.73 2.07
CA GLY A 145 0.74 7.34 2.54
C GLY A 145 1.64 6.38 1.77
N GLY A 146 1.67 5.12 2.20
CA GLY A 146 2.47 4.07 1.57
C GLY A 146 2.55 2.80 2.40
N PRO A 147 1.41 2.17 2.75
CA PRO A 147 1.41 0.92 3.48
C PRO A 147 1.82 -0.22 2.55
N PHE A 148 2.36 -1.30 3.12
CA PHE A 148 2.59 -2.52 2.36
C PHE A 148 1.31 -3.09 1.75
N ALA A 149 1.44 -3.76 0.60
CA ALA A 149 0.32 -4.40 -0.10
C ALA A 149 0.13 -5.89 0.27
N ASN A 150 1.03 -6.48 1.07
CA ASN A 150 0.90 -7.85 1.57
C ASN A 150 0.21 -7.87 2.95
N ILE A 151 0.80 -7.25 3.97
CA ILE A 151 0.29 -7.18 5.35
C ILE A 151 -0.73 -6.06 5.57
N ALA A 152 -0.86 -5.14 4.61
CA ALA A 152 -1.87 -4.09 4.59
C ALA A 152 -2.48 -3.98 3.18
N HIS A 153 -3.11 -2.83 2.89
CA HIS A 153 -3.96 -2.64 1.70
C HIS A 153 -3.25 -2.01 0.50
N GLY A 154 -1.99 -1.57 0.62
CA GLY A 154 -1.18 -1.17 -0.53
C GLY A 154 -1.65 0.06 -1.30
N CYS A 155 -2.43 0.96 -0.71
CA CYS A 155 -2.95 2.15 -1.41
C CYS A 155 -2.45 3.45 -0.75
N ASN A 156 -2.44 4.54 -1.53
CA ASN A 156 -2.30 5.88 -0.97
C ASN A 156 -3.49 6.23 -0.04
N SER A 157 -3.38 7.33 0.71
CA SER A 157 -4.41 7.70 1.69
C SER A 157 -5.79 8.00 1.08
N VAL A 158 -6.84 7.74 1.86
CA VAL A 158 -8.23 8.13 1.59
C VAL A 158 -8.36 9.64 1.43
N LEU A 159 -7.68 10.42 2.28
CA LEU A 159 -7.73 11.89 2.21
C LEU A 159 -7.18 12.42 0.89
N ALA A 160 -6.06 11.89 0.40
CA ALA A 160 -5.50 12.29 -0.89
C ALA A 160 -6.42 11.93 -2.06
N THR A 161 -7.01 10.72 -2.05
CA THR A 161 -7.96 10.31 -3.10
C THR A 161 -9.22 11.19 -3.08
N ARG A 162 -9.78 11.50 -1.91
CA ARG A 162 -10.95 12.39 -1.80
C ARG A 162 -10.63 13.83 -2.20
N MET A 163 -9.45 14.32 -1.85
CA MET A 163 -9.01 15.66 -2.24
C MET A 163 -8.84 15.75 -3.77
N ALA A 164 -8.25 14.73 -4.41
CA ALA A 164 -8.19 14.66 -5.87
C ALA A 164 -9.60 14.71 -6.49
N LEU A 165 -10.51 13.83 -6.05
CA LEU A 165 -11.90 13.79 -6.54
C LEU A 165 -12.67 15.11 -6.34
N ALA A 166 -12.33 15.91 -5.33
CA ALA A 166 -12.96 17.20 -5.09
C ALA A 166 -12.39 18.34 -5.94
N MET A 167 -11.18 18.17 -6.49
CA MET A 167 -10.40 19.23 -7.15
C MET A 167 -10.19 18.98 -8.64
N SER A 168 -10.56 17.81 -9.17
CA SER A 168 -10.43 17.44 -10.57
C SER A 168 -11.61 16.61 -11.07
N ASP A 169 -11.86 16.67 -12.38
CA ASP A 169 -12.90 15.86 -13.03
C ASP A 169 -12.55 14.36 -13.01
N TYR A 170 -11.26 14.04 -13.08
CA TYR A 170 -10.73 12.68 -12.99
C TYR A 170 -9.65 12.60 -11.91
N ALA A 171 -9.71 11.55 -11.08
CA ALA A 171 -8.68 11.22 -10.10
C ALA A 171 -8.12 9.82 -10.40
N VAL A 172 -6.91 9.76 -10.94
CA VAL A 172 -6.20 8.50 -11.19
C VAL A 172 -5.43 8.11 -9.93
N THR A 173 -5.58 6.87 -9.50
CA THR A 173 -4.90 6.31 -8.33
C THR A 173 -4.51 4.86 -8.60
N GLU A 174 -3.67 4.29 -7.74
CA GLU A 174 -3.11 2.96 -7.91
C GLU A 174 -3.11 2.17 -6.59
N ALA A 175 -2.91 0.86 -6.71
CA ALA A 175 -2.71 -0.05 -5.60
C ALA A 175 -1.51 -0.95 -5.88
N GLY A 176 -0.74 -1.28 -4.85
CA GLY A 176 0.50 -2.06 -4.98
C GLY A 176 0.27 -3.53 -5.32
N PHE A 177 1.25 -4.15 -5.99
CA PHE A 177 1.14 -5.47 -6.62
C PHE A 177 0.11 -5.51 -7.76
N ALA A 178 -0.43 -6.68 -8.07
CA ALA A 178 -1.39 -6.89 -9.15
C ALA A 178 -2.83 -6.84 -8.63
N PHE A 179 -3.80 -7.06 -9.52
CA PHE A 179 -5.22 -6.91 -9.20
C PHE A 179 -5.70 -7.90 -8.13
N ASP A 180 -5.10 -9.08 -8.06
CA ASP A 180 -5.37 -10.14 -7.08
C ASP A 180 -5.00 -9.79 -5.62
N LEU A 181 -4.15 -8.78 -5.42
CA LEU A 181 -3.79 -8.28 -4.09
C LEU A 181 -4.16 -6.80 -3.92
N GLY A 182 -3.55 -5.92 -4.71
CA GLY A 182 -3.77 -4.48 -4.60
C GLY A 182 -5.17 -4.08 -5.05
N GLY A 183 -5.59 -4.60 -6.21
CA GLY A 183 -6.92 -4.33 -6.77
C GLY A 183 -8.04 -4.77 -5.82
N GLU A 184 -8.03 -6.04 -5.41
CA GLU A 184 -8.99 -6.60 -4.45
C GLU A 184 -9.05 -5.76 -3.16
N LYS A 185 -7.91 -5.51 -2.51
CA LYS A 185 -7.88 -4.71 -1.27
C LYS A 185 -8.30 -3.26 -1.48
N PHE A 186 -8.04 -2.67 -2.64
CA PHE A 186 -8.52 -1.33 -2.96
C PHE A 186 -10.05 -1.31 -3.00
N PHE A 187 -10.71 -2.29 -3.61
CA PHE A 187 -12.17 -2.37 -3.65
C PHE A 187 -12.77 -2.80 -2.30
N ASP A 188 -12.31 -3.92 -1.75
CA ASP A 188 -12.93 -4.57 -0.59
C ASP A 188 -12.59 -3.92 0.75
N LEU A 189 -11.45 -3.20 0.85
CA LEU A 189 -11.07 -2.48 2.06
C LEU A 189 -11.18 -0.96 1.87
N LYS A 190 -10.42 -0.37 0.94
CA LYS A 190 -10.35 1.11 0.82
C LYS A 190 -11.68 1.70 0.34
N CYS A 191 -12.24 1.19 -0.76
CA CYS A 191 -13.50 1.70 -1.31
C CYS A 191 -14.66 1.46 -0.35
N ARG A 192 -14.76 0.25 0.22
CA ARG A 192 -15.78 -0.08 1.22
C ARG A 192 -15.72 0.82 2.44
N SER A 193 -14.53 1.05 3.02
CA SER A 193 -14.39 1.87 4.23
C SER A 193 -14.54 3.37 3.98
N ALA A 194 -14.17 3.85 2.79
CA ALA A 194 -14.20 5.27 2.44
C ALA A 194 -15.41 5.68 1.58
N GLY A 195 -16.30 4.76 1.23
CA GLY A 195 -17.44 5.02 0.35
C GLY A 195 -17.02 5.49 -1.04
N LEU A 196 -15.88 5.01 -1.55
CA LEU A 196 -15.41 5.34 -2.90
C LEU A 196 -16.04 4.40 -3.92
N ASN A 197 -16.31 4.90 -5.12
CA ASN A 197 -16.91 4.13 -6.20
C ASN A 197 -16.12 4.36 -7.50
N PRO A 198 -15.10 3.54 -7.80
CA PRO A 198 -14.28 3.71 -9.00
C PRO A 198 -15.13 3.70 -10.27
N ALA A 199 -14.81 4.60 -11.20
CA ALA A 199 -15.50 4.72 -12.49
C ALA A 199 -14.99 3.71 -13.53
N ALA A 200 -13.68 3.43 -13.51
CA ALA A 200 -13.03 2.48 -14.40
C ALA A 200 -11.85 1.79 -13.70
N ILE A 201 -11.40 0.67 -14.27
CA ILE A 201 -10.19 -0.06 -13.89
C ILE A 201 -9.24 -0.04 -15.09
N VAL A 202 -7.98 0.31 -14.87
CA VAL A 202 -6.92 0.15 -15.87
C VAL A 202 -5.99 -0.97 -15.41
N LEU A 203 -5.93 -2.08 -16.17
CA LEU A 203 -4.97 -3.16 -15.94
C LEU A 203 -3.74 -2.95 -16.82
N VAL A 204 -2.60 -2.70 -16.19
CA VAL A 204 -1.32 -2.52 -16.89
C VAL A 204 -0.68 -3.87 -17.16
N ALA A 205 -0.25 -4.08 -18.41
CA ALA A 205 0.51 -5.25 -18.84
C ALA A 205 1.74 -4.83 -19.66
N THR A 206 2.69 -5.75 -19.82
CA THR A 206 3.82 -5.59 -20.74
C THR A 206 4.04 -6.89 -21.51
N ILE A 207 4.50 -6.80 -22.76
CA ILE A 207 4.85 -7.98 -23.57
C ILE A 207 5.88 -8.84 -22.85
N ARG A 208 6.88 -8.21 -22.24
CA ARG A 208 7.90 -8.87 -21.42
C ARG A 208 7.32 -9.68 -20.26
N ALA A 209 6.40 -9.11 -19.48
CA ALA A 209 5.78 -9.82 -18.36
C ALA A 209 4.92 -11.01 -18.83
N LEU A 210 4.17 -10.83 -19.93
CA LEU A 210 3.39 -11.91 -20.52
C LEU A 210 4.31 -13.06 -20.99
N LYS A 211 5.43 -12.76 -21.65
CA LYS A 211 6.42 -13.79 -22.00
C LYS A 211 6.95 -14.55 -20.78
N MET A 212 7.19 -13.87 -19.65
CA MET A 212 7.58 -14.55 -18.40
C MET A 212 6.51 -15.49 -17.90
N HIS A 213 5.25 -15.06 -17.89
CA HIS A 213 4.12 -15.93 -17.55
C HIS A 213 3.94 -17.07 -18.55
N GLY A 214 4.36 -16.89 -19.80
CA GLY A 214 4.43 -17.93 -20.83
C GLY A 214 5.66 -18.85 -20.76
N GLY A 215 6.47 -18.75 -19.70
CA GLY A 215 7.60 -19.63 -19.40
C GLY A 215 8.98 -19.14 -19.86
N VAL A 216 9.10 -17.90 -20.34
CA VAL A 216 10.39 -17.34 -20.78
C VAL A 216 11.17 -16.77 -19.59
N GLU A 217 12.43 -17.17 -19.45
CA GLU A 217 13.31 -16.61 -18.42
C GLU A 217 13.54 -15.10 -18.62
N LEU A 218 13.62 -14.36 -17.50
CA LEU A 218 13.78 -12.89 -17.47
C LEU A 218 14.93 -12.35 -18.34
N SER A 219 16.00 -13.14 -18.50
CA SER A 219 17.19 -12.81 -19.30
C SER A 219 16.90 -12.81 -20.80
N ARG A 220 15.94 -13.61 -21.26
CA ARG A 220 15.61 -13.84 -22.68
C ARG A 220 14.39 -13.09 -23.17
N THR A 221 13.65 -12.44 -22.30
CA THR A 221 12.40 -11.73 -22.64
C THR A 221 12.56 -10.56 -23.62
N LYS A 222 13.79 -10.17 -23.99
CA LYS A 222 14.05 -9.15 -25.02
C LYS A 222 13.98 -9.74 -26.44
N GLU A 223 14.09 -11.06 -26.59
CA GLU A 223 13.90 -11.76 -27.85
C GLU A 223 12.40 -11.79 -28.18
N PRO A 224 11.98 -11.50 -29.42
CA PRO A 224 10.59 -11.66 -29.83
C PRO A 224 10.14 -13.11 -29.70
N ASP A 225 9.03 -13.34 -29.01
CA ASP A 225 8.41 -14.68 -28.87
C ASP A 225 6.88 -14.54 -28.76
N PRO A 226 6.18 -14.41 -29.91
CA PRO A 226 4.73 -14.30 -29.94
C PRO A 226 4.02 -15.48 -29.26
N GLY A 227 4.56 -16.70 -29.40
CA GLY A 227 3.98 -17.90 -28.79
C GLY A 227 4.05 -17.86 -27.26
N ALA A 228 5.11 -17.29 -26.68
CA ALA A 228 5.18 -17.07 -25.24
C ALA A 228 4.22 -15.99 -24.75
N VAL A 229 4.00 -14.92 -25.52
CA VAL A 229 2.97 -13.92 -25.18
C VAL A 229 1.60 -14.58 -25.11
N GLU A 230 1.25 -15.40 -26.11
CA GLU A 230 -0.03 -16.11 -26.17
C GLU A 230 -0.24 -17.01 -24.94
N ARG A 231 0.76 -17.84 -24.58
CA ARG A 231 0.70 -18.67 -23.37
C ARG A 231 0.60 -17.83 -22.08
N GLY A 232 1.23 -16.66 -22.06
CA GLY A 232 1.20 -15.74 -20.93
C GLY A 232 -0.14 -15.03 -20.70
N LEU A 233 -1.04 -15.03 -21.69
CA LEU A 233 -2.34 -14.38 -21.60
C LEU A 233 -3.22 -14.97 -20.50
N GLU A 234 -2.97 -16.20 -20.04
CA GLU A 234 -3.69 -16.80 -18.91
C GLU A 234 -3.58 -15.95 -17.63
N ASN A 235 -2.44 -15.29 -17.39
CA ASN A 235 -2.30 -14.38 -16.25
C ASN A 235 -3.17 -13.12 -16.42
N LEU A 236 -3.15 -12.49 -17.60
CA LEU A 236 -4.01 -11.34 -17.89
C LEU A 236 -5.49 -11.73 -17.82
N ALA A 237 -5.84 -12.93 -18.28
CA ALA A 237 -7.18 -13.49 -18.19
C ALA A 237 -7.68 -13.55 -16.74
N ALA A 238 -6.87 -14.12 -15.83
CA ALA A 238 -7.22 -14.24 -14.43
C ALA A 238 -7.45 -12.88 -13.75
N HIS A 239 -6.65 -11.86 -14.07
CA HIS A 239 -6.83 -10.51 -13.55
C HIS A 239 -8.07 -9.82 -14.14
N LEU A 240 -8.36 -10.02 -15.42
CA LEU A 240 -9.60 -9.53 -16.05
C LEU A 240 -10.85 -10.18 -15.45
N ASP A 241 -10.80 -11.48 -15.20
CA ASP A 241 -11.89 -12.23 -14.56
C ASP A 241 -12.10 -11.73 -13.13
N SER A 242 -11.02 -11.53 -12.38
CA SER A 242 -11.08 -10.91 -11.04
C SER A 242 -11.69 -9.51 -11.10
N ALA A 243 -11.26 -8.66 -12.04
CA ALA A 243 -11.79 -7.31 -12.20
C ALA A 243 -13.29 -7.28 -12.54
N ALA A 244 -13.76 -8.23 -13.34
CA ALA A 244 -15.17 -8.35 -13.72
C ALA A 244 -16.12 -8.51 -12.52
N HIS A 245 -15.67 -9.12 -11.41
CA HIS A 245 -16.47 -9.28 -10.20
C HIS A 245 -16.91 -7.94 -9.57
N PHE A 246 -16.15 -6.87 -9.81
CA PHE A 246 -16.44 -5.54 -9.27
C PHE A 246 -17.38 -4.72 -10.18
N ASN A 247 -17.79 -5.28 -11.32
CA ASN A 247 -18.74 -4.67 -12.27
C ASN A 247 -18.34 -3.25 -12.71
N LYS A 248 -17.06 -3.05 -12.99
CA LYS A 248 -16.52 -1.79 -13.50
C LYS A 248 -16.05 -1.91 -14.94
N PRO A 249 -16.24 -0.87 -15.77
CA PRO A 249 -15.52 -0.73 -17.03
C PRO A 249 -14.03 -0.99 -16.81
N THR A 250 -13.46 -1.87 -17.61
CA THR A 250 -12.05 -2.28 -17.49
C THR A 250 -11.35 -2.06 -18.83
N VAL A 251 -10.18 -1.44 -18.80
CA VAL A 251 -9.33 -1.17 -19.96
C VAL A 251 -7.96 -1.82 -19.72
N VAL A 252 -7.38 -2.45 -20.73
CA VAL A 252 -6.01 -2.95 -20.68
C VAL A 252 -5.06 -1.90 -21.26
N ALA A 253 -4.02 -1.55 -20.50
CA ALA A 253 -2.94 -0.68 -20.95
C ALA A 253 -1.66 -1.50 -21.15
N ILE A 254 -1.18 -1.61 -22.39
CA ILE A 254 0.08 -2.28 -22.70
C ILE A 254 1.19 -1.23 -22.72
N ASN A 255 2.06 -1.23 -21.71
CA ASN A 255 3.21 -0.34 -21.69
C ASN A 255 4.25 -0.82 -22.70
N ARG A 256 4.60 0.05 -23.64
CA ARG A 256 5.56 -0.22 -24.72
C ARG A 256 7.00 -0.22 -24.23
N PHE A 257 7.77 -1.22 -24.67
CA PHE A 257 9.22 -1.24 -24.60
C PHE A 257 9.86 -1.30 -26.00
N THR A 258 11.13 -0.92 -26.09
CA THR A 258 11.86 -0.84 -27.37
C THR A 258 12.07 -2.19 -28.06
N SER A 259 12.08 -3.29 -27.31
CA SER A 259 12.22 -4.65 -27.83
C SER A 259 10.91 -5.29 -28.30
N ASP A 260 9.77 -4.67 -28.02
CA ASP A 260 8.47 -5.24 -28.31
C ASP A 260 8.14 -5.13 -29.79
N THR A 261 7.56 -6.19 -30.36
CA THR A 261 7.20 -6.24 -31.79
C THR A 261 5.71 -6.02 -32.01
N LEU A 262 5.35 -5.57 -33.22
CA LEU A 262 3.94 -5.36 -33.60
C LEU A 262 3.13 -6.66 -33.51
N ASP A 263 3.72 -7.80 -33.86
CA ASP A 263 3.06 -9.11 -33.79
C ASP A 263 2.74 -9.49 -32.33
N GLU A 264 3.64 -9.22 -31.39
CA GLU A 264 3.40 -9.44 -29.97
C GLU A 264 2.30 -8.52 -29.41
N PHE A 265 2.27 -7.25 -29.81
CA PHE A 265 1.16 -6.36 -29.45
C PHE A 265 -0.17 -6.84 -30.03
N LYS A 266 -0.16 -7.31 -31.28
CA LYS A 266 -1.37 -7.78 -31.95
C LYS A 266 -2.05 -8.91 -31.18
N ILE A 267 -1.29 -9.84 -30.62
CA ILE A 267 -1.83 -10.95 -29.81
C ILE A 267 -2.63 -10.44 -28.63
N VAL A 268 -2.10 -9.46 -27.89
CA VAL A 268 -2.79 -8.92 -26.70
C VAL A 268 -4.02 -8.11 -27.11
N HIS A 269 -3.92 -7.31 -28.17
CA HIS A 269 -5.06 -6.55 -28.72
C HIS A 269 -6.17 -7.46 -29.22
N ASP A 270 -5.85 -8.50 -30.01
CA ASP A 270 -6.81 -9.48 -30.51
C ASP A 270 -7.48 -10.23 -29.35
N TYR A 271 -6.71 -10.60 -28.32
CA TYR A 271 -7.25 -11.26 -27.14
C TYR A 271 -8.24 -10.36 -26.38
N CYS A 272 -7.88 -9.10 -26.13
CA CYS A 272 -8.79 -8.15 -25.48
C CYS A 272 -10.05 -7.90 -26.32
N ALA A 273 -9.90 -7.75 -27.65
CA ALA A 273 -11.01 -7.57 -28.58
C ALA A 273 -11.95 -8.79 -28.59
N SER A 274 -11.41 -10.01 -28.54
CA SER A 274 -12.22 -11.24 -28.46
C SER A 274 -13.11 -11.31 -27.21
N ARG A 275 -12.71 -10.58 -26.16
CA ARG A 275 -13.44 -10.45 -24.90
C ARG A 275 -14.27 -9.16 -24.79
N GLY A 276 -14.28 -8.32 -25.82
CA GLY A 276 -14.96 -7.03 -25.80
C GLY A 276 -14.36 -6.01 -24.83
N ILE A 277 -13.08 -6.15 -24.48
CA ILE A 277 -12.38 -5.28 -23.53
C ILE A 277 -11.53 -4.26 -24.30
N PRO A 278 -11.69 -2.94 -24.06
CA PRO A 278 -10.82 -1.94 -24.65
C PRO A 278 -9.36 -2.14 -24.26
N CYS A 279 -8.45 -2.00 -25.23
CA CYS A 279 -7.02 -2.17 -25.03
C CYS A 279 -6.26 -1.05 -25.75
N ALA A 280 -5.28 -0.44 -25.09
CA ALA A 280 -4.45 0.63 -25.63
C ALA A 280 -2.97 0.31 -25.41
N THR A 281 -2.13 0.56 -26.42
CA THR A 281 -0.68 0.57 -26.23
C THR A 281 -0.26 1.96 -25.79
N ALA A 282 0.43 2.07 -24.66
CA ALA A 282 0.88 3.34 -24.09
C ALA A 282 2.41 3.47 -24.14
N ASP A 283 2.90 4.63 -24.58
CA ASP A 283 4.32 5.00 -24.60
C ASP A 283 4.58 6.27 -23.79
N VAL A 284 4.12 6.28 -22.53
CA VAL A 284 4.29 7.42 -21.62
C VAL A 284 5.75 7.68 -21.25
N PHE A 285 6.61 6.64 -21.30
CA PHE A 285 8.02 6.78 -20.96
C PHE A 285 8.80 7.57 -22.02
N SER A 286 8.56 7.29 -23.30
CA SER A 286 9.31 7.93 -24.39
C SER A 286 8.62 9.19 -24.92
N ALA A 287 7.27 9.22 -24.93
CA ALA A 287 6.48 10.28 -25.54
C ALA A 287 5.69 11.15 -24.55
N GLY A 288 5.85 10.95 -23.23
CA GLY A 288 5.13 11.70 -22.21
C GLY A 288 3.61 11.57 -22.35
N ALA A 289 2.86 12.64 -22.04
CA ALA A 289 1.41 12.67 -22.18
C ALA A 289 0.89 12.24 -23.56
N GLN A 290 1.60 12.60 -24.64
CA GLN A 290 1.20 12.27 -26.01
C GLN A 290 1.13 10.74 -26.25
N GLY A 291 1.95 9.98 -25.53
CA GLY A 291 2.00 8.52 -25.61
C GLY A 291 0.84 7.78 -24.95
N ALA A 292 -0.08 8.48 -24.27
CA ALA A 292 -1.23 7.89 -23.58
C ALA A 292 -2.59 8.44 -24.02
N ILE A 293 -2.68 9.22 -25.11
CA ILE A 293 -3.97 9.80 -25.55
C ILE A 293 -5.01 8.71 -25.83
N ASP A 294 -4.65 7.66 -26.60
CA ASP A 294 -5.57 6.55 -26.90
C ASP A 294 -6.03 5.81 -25.64
N LEU A 295 -5.16 5.68 -24.63
CA LEU A 295 -5.54 5.12 -23.34
C LEU A 295 -6.52 6.06 -22.61
N ALA A 296 -6.23 7.36 -22.58
CA ALA A 296 -7.06 8.36 -21.92
C ALA A 296 -8.46 8.49 -22.55
N GLU A 297 -8.57 8.37 -23.88
CA GLU A 297 -9.85 8.40 -24.59
C GLU A 297 -10.71 7.14 -24.34
N LYS A 298 -10.08 6.01 -24.03
CA LYS A 298 -10.78 4.73 -23.72
C LYS A 298 -11.24 4.61 -22.26
N VAL A 299 -10.69 5.43 -21.36
CA VAL A 299 -11.03 5.46 -19.93
C VAL A 299 -12.21 6.40 -19.69
#